data_AF-A0A1Q3JGY2-F1
#
_entry.id   AF-A0A1Q3JGY2-F1
#
_cell.length_a   1.000
_cell.length_b   1.000
_cell.length_c   1.000
_cell.angle_alpha   90.00
_cell.angle_beta   90.00
_cell.angle_gamma   90.00
#
_symmetry.space_group_name_H-M   'P 1'
#
loop_
_entity.id
_entity.type
_entity.pdbx_description
1 polymer ?
#
loop_
_entity_poly.entity_id
_entity_poly.type
_entity_poly.pdbx_seq_one_letter_code
_entity_poly.pdbx_strand_id
1 'polypeptide(L)' 'MRNPPDRLTFTVTRDRDQWAVEHLGEHSEHSRDRNEVLAAANRLARKATDAGQACQVRMSGQVGYFS' A
#
# COMPACT_ATOMS: atom_id res chain seq x y z
N MET A 1 23.44 -12.26 3.33
CA MET A 1 22.09 -11.71 3.61
C MET A 1 21.76 -10.73 2.50
N ARG A 2 20.70 -10.99 1.71
CA ARG A 2 20.31 -10.11 0.60
C ARG A 2 19.67 -8.88 1.26
N ASN A 3 20.33 -7.73 1.21
CA ASN A 3 19.75 -6.47 1.68
C ASN A 3 18.39 -6.34 0.97
N PRO A 4 17.24 -6.34 1.67
CA PRO A 4 15.99 -6.08 0.98
C PRO A 4 16.19 -4.71 0.31
N PRO A 5 15.94 -4.57 -1.00
CA PRO A 5 16.01 -3.25 -1.62
C PRO A 5 15.14 -2.33 -0.77
N ASP A 6 15.68 -1.16 -0.44
CA ASP A 6 14.99 -0.11 0.31
C ASP A 6 13.74 0.27 -0.51
N ARG A 7 12.65 -0.45 -0.26
CA ARG A 7 11.44 -0.38 -1.06
C ARG A 7 10.27 -0.02 -0.17
N LEU A 8 9.68 1.12 -0.48
CA LEU A 8 8.50 1.60 0.23
C LEU A 8 7.33 0.70 -0.13
N THR A 9 6.81 -0.01 0.86
CA THR A 9 5.70 -0.95 0.67
C THR A 9 4.43 -0.33 1.21
N PHE A 10 3.52 0.02 0.30
CA PHE A 10 2.19 0.56 0.60
C PHE A 10 1.18 -0.58 0.54
N THR A 11 0.64 -0.98 1.68
CA THR A 11 -0.33 -2.07 1.81
C THR A 11 -1.73 -1.50 1.98
N VAL A 12 -2.56 -1.60 0.95
CA VAL A 12 -3.99 -1.28 1.06
C VAL A 12 -4.68 -2.41 1.82
N THR A 13 -5.15 -2.15 3.03
CA THR A 13 -5.81 -3.12 3.91
C THR A 13 -7.18 -2.63 4.36
N ARG A 14 -8.03 -3.54 4.84
CA ARG A 14 -9.33 -3.19 5.42
C ARG A 14 -9.18 -3.07 6.94
N ASP A 15 -9.37 -1.87 7.47
CA ASP A 15 -9.36 -1.56 8.90
C ASP A 15 -10.79 -1.23 9.37
N ARG A 16 -11.32 -1.98 10.33
CA ARG A 16 -12.58 -1.70 11.06
C ARG A 16 -13.75 -1.15 10.21
N ASP A 17 -13.95 -1.73 9.02
CA ASP A 17 -15.01 -1.42 8.03
C ASP A 17 -14.68 -0.38 6.94
N GLN A 18 -13.51 0.24 6.97
CA GLN A 18 -13.00 1.12 5.93
C GLN A 18 -11.69 0.58 5.33
N TRP A 19 -11.34 1.02 4.14
CA TRP A 19 -10.03 0.77 3.55
C TRP A 19 -9.02 1.78 4.08
N ALA A 20 -7.77 1.37 4.23
CA ALA A 20 -6.66 2.21 4.67
C ALA A 20 -5.38 1.84 3.93
N VAL A 21 -4.48 2.79 3.73
CA VAL A 21 -3.11 2.51 3.27
C VAL A 21 -2.23 2.33 4.50
N GLU A 22 -1.75 1.13 4.73
CA GLU A 22 -0.69 0.85 5.70
C GLU A 22 0.68 1.04 5.01
N HIS A 23 1.57 1.80 5.62
CA HIS A 23 2.94 2.00 5.17
C HIS A 23 3.87 2.01 6.38
N LEU A 24 4.85 1.09 6.41
CA LEU A 24 5.80 0.94 7.53
C LEU A 24 5.12 0.74 8.91
N GLY A 25 3.92 0.16 8.94
CA GLY A 25 3.12 -0.02 10.17
C GLY A 25 2.26 1.19 10.54
N GLU A 26 2.32 2.28 9.79
CA GLU A 26 1.42 3.43 9.93
C GLU A 26 0.23 3.31 8.97
N HIS A 27 -0.97 3.43 9.51
CA HIS A 27 -2.17 3.52 8.68
C HIS A 27 -2.44 4.99 8.35
N SER A 28 -2.55 5.28 7.06
CA SER A 28 -2.86 6.60 6.51
C SER A 28 -3.97 6.46 5.47
N GLU A 29 -4.68 7.55 5.20
CA GLU A 29 -5.70 7.63 4.13
C GLU A 29 -6.78 6.55 4.27
N HIS A 30 -7.73 6.82 5.18
CA HIS A 30 -8.88 5.95 5.37
C HIS A 30 -10.05 6.39 4.49
N SER A 31 -10.63 5.46 3.72
CA SER A 31 -11.87 5.70 2.99
C SER A 31 -12.71 4.43 2.90
N ARG A 32 -14.03 4.59 2.74
CA ARG A 32 -14.95 3.47 2.52
C ARG A 32 -14.78 2.90 1.11
N ASP A 33 -14.29 3.71 0.18
CA ASP A 33 -14.06 3.36 -1.21
C ASP A 33 -12.64 2.84 -1.44
N ARG A 34 -12.53 1.56 -1.79
CA ARG A 34 -11.24 0.92 -2.10
C ARG A 34 -10.43 1.66 -3.17
N ASN A 35 -11.12 2.25 -4.14
CA ASN A 35 -10.48 2.95 -5.26
C ASN A 35 -9.84 4.26 -4.81
N GLU A 36 -10.41 4.95 -3.83
CA GLU A 36 -9.80 6.16 -3.28
C GLU A 36 -8.51 5.84 -2.53
N VAL A 37 -8.54 4.78 -1.72
CA VAL A 37 -7.37 4.29 -0.97
C VAL A 37 -6.30 3.75 -1.91
N LEU A 38 -6.68 3.02 -2.96
CA LEU A 38 -5.76 2.57 -3.99
C LEU A 38 -5.16 3.75 -4.79
N ALA A 39 -5.95 4.79 -5.08
CA ALA A 39 -5.45 6.00 -5.71
C ALA A 39 -4.46 6.73 -4.79
N ALA A 40 -4.74 6.81 -3.49
CA ALA A 40 -3.81 7.35 -2.50
C ALA A 40 -2.50 6.55 -2.44
N ALA A 41 -2.57 5.22 -2.35
CA ALA A 41 -1.39 4.35 -2.38
C ALA A 41 -0.58 4.52 -3.67
N ASN A 42 -1.24 4.60 -4.84
CA ASN A 42 -0.56 4.86 -6.11
C ASN A 42 0.10 6.24 -6.17
N ARG A 43 -0.54 7.28 -5.62
CA ARG A 43 0.06 8.62 -5.53
C ARG A 43 1.34 8.59 -4.69
N LEU A 44 1.31 7.92 -3.55
CA LEU A 44 2.49 7.76 -2.68
C LEU A 44 3.59 6.94 -3.35
N ALA A 45 3.23 5.82 -3.98
CA ALA A 45 4.17 4.99 -4.75
C ALA A 45 4.80 5.78 -5.92
N ARG A 46 4.01 6.61 -6.61
CA ARG A 46 4.52 7.45 -7.69
C ARG A 46 5.51 8.49 -7.16
N LYS A 47 5.21 9.14 -6.04
CA LYS A 47 6.11 10.10 -5.38
C LYS A 47 7.41 9.44 -4.93
N ALA A 48 7.34 8.22 -4.40
CA ALA A 48 8.51 7.42 -4.05
C ALA A 48 9.37 7.04 -5.27
N THR A 49 8.72 6.59 -6.35
CA THR A 49 9.40 6.26 -7.61
C THR A 49 10.08 7.48 -8.21
N ASP A 50 9.40 8.64 -8.19
CA ASP A 50 9.94 9.90 -8.68
C ASP A 50 11.19 10.33 -7.91
N ALA A 51 11.23 10.06 -6.60
CA ALA A 51 12.41 10.23 -5.76
C ALA A 51 13.52 9.17 -6.00
N GLY A 52 13.33 8.24 -6.94
CA GLY A 52 14.29 7.16 -7.24
C GLY A 52 14.24 5.98 -6.27
N GLN A 53 13.24 5.92 -5.38
CA GLN A 53 13.06 4.79 -4.48
C GLN A 53 12.21 3.69 -5.14
N ALA A 54 12.61 2.44 -4.93
CA ALA A 54 11.77 1.32 -5.30
C ALA A 54 10.48 1.37 -4.44
N CYS A 55 9.33 1.09 -5.03
CA CYS A 55 8.09 1.02 -4.27
C CYS A 55 7.25 -0.18 -4.70
N GLN A 56 6.44 -0.67 -3.78
CA GLN A 56 5.53 -1.77 -4.01
C GLN A 56 4.18 -1.43 -3.40
N VAL A 57 3.12 -1.49 -4.20
CA VAL A 57 1.75 -1.44 -3.68
C VAL A 57 1.27 -2.88 -3.52
N ARG A 58 0.89 -3.26 -2.30
CA ARG A 58 0.21 -4.52 -2.01
C ARG A 58 -1.23 -4.21 -1.62
N MET A 59 -2.13 -5.13 -1.91
CA MET A 59 -3.52 -5.05 -1.47
C MET A 59 -3.81 -6.30 -0.64
N SER A 60 -3.98 -6.10 0.67
CA SER A 60 -4.36 -7.13 1.63
C SER A 60 -5.88 -7.12 1.80
N GLY A 61 -6.50 -8.29 1.73
CA GLY A 61 -7.97 -8.42 1.78
C GLY A 61 -8.63 -8.67 0.42
N GLN A 62 -7.88 -8.67 -0.68
CA GLN A 62 -8.32 -9.43 -1.85
C GLN A 62 -8.14 -10.91 -1.48
N VAL A 63 -9.23 -11.65 -1.38
CA VAL A 63 -9.25 -13.11 -1.25
C VAL A 63 -8.71 -13.70 -2.56
N GLY A 64 -7.44 -13.45 -2.84
CA GLY A 64 -6.72 -13.97 -3.99
C GLY A 64 -6.21 -15.35 -3.62
N TYR A 65 -7.13 -16.33 -3.69
CA TYR A 65 -6.87 -17.70 -4.12
C TYR A 65 -5.41 -18.17 -3.95
N PHE A 66 -5.04 -18.61 -2.75
CA PHE A 66 -4.02 -19.65 -2.63
C PHE A 66 -4.77 -20.98 -2.56
N SER A 67 -4.93 -21.64 -3.71
CA SER A 67 -5.26 -23.07 -3.79
C SER A 67 -4.17 -23.80 -4.54
#